data_AF-A0A845W059-F1
#
_entry.id   AF-A0A845W059-F1
#
_cell.length_a   1.000
_cell.length_b   1.000
_cell.length_c   1.000
_cell.angle_alpha   90.00
_cell.angle_beta   90.00
_cell.angle_gamma   90.00
#
_symmetry.space_group_name_H-M   'P 1'
#
loop_
_entity.id
_entity.type
_entity.pdbx_description
1 polymer ?
#
loop_
_entity_poly.entity_id
_entity_poly.type
_entity_poly.pdbx_seq_one_letter_code
_entity_poly.pdbx_strand_id
1 'polypeptide(L)'
;MIGSNREIAHLGITCQLFNGLQHIGNVKGKPYSRRIEGLIRDYSFKIAQHMRDDGYLGILGIDYIVTDQGIFPIENNARLNGSSFAFFILDNLFGTSDYDGCWKVLRLKIEPCSFSTLREKIGSLIYQGNGTPNFVFPYEFDTLRTQGYVTLLIVAEDLHHLEYVEKELLSKLEIAALN
;
A
#
# COMPACT_ATOMS: atom_id res chain seq x y z
N MET A 1 -2.50 -3.60 -14.24
CA MET A 1 -3.85 -3.30 -14.75
C MET A 1 -3.86 -3.56 -16.25
N ILE A 2 -4.90 -4.20 -16.76
CA ILE A 2 -5.16 -4.37 -18.19
C ILE A 2 -6.31 -3.43 -18.54
N GLY A 3 -6.02 -2.38 -19.32
CA GLY A 3 -7.00 -1.38 -19.74
C GLY A 3 -7.96 -1.90 -20.79
N SER A 4 -9.06 -1.19 -21.05
CA SER A 4 -10.02 -1.51 -22.12
C SER A 4 -9.39 -1.45 -23.51
N ASN A 5 -8.31 -0.67 -23.68
CA ASN A 5 -7.44 -0.63 -24.85
C ASN A 5 -6.47 -1.83 -24.92
N ARG A 6 -6.56 -2.78 -23.99
CA ARG A 6 -5.69 -3.96 -23.83
C ARG A 6 -4.24 -3.65 -23.47
N GLU A 7 -3.92 -2.41 -23.11
CA GLU A 7 -2.59 -2.06 -22.60
C GLU A 7 -2.39 -2.57 -21.17
N ILE A 8 -1.19 -3.05 -20.88
CA ILE A 8 -0.80 -3.52 -19.56
C ILE A 8 -0.01 -2.39 -18.88
N ALA A 9 -0.65 -1.75 -17.90
CA ALA A 9 -0.01 -0.76 -17.03
C ALA A 9 0.47 -1.43 -15.74
N HIS A 10 1.77 -1.30 -15.44
CA HIS A 10 2.37 -1.76 -14.20
C HIS A 10 2.23 -0.68 -13.12
N LEU A 11 1.39 -0.91 -12.12
CA LEU A 11 1.12 0.07 -11.05
C LEU A 11 2.27 0.16 -10.04
N GLY A 12 2.91 -0.98 -9.74
CA GLY A 12 4.04 -1.02 -8.81
C GLY A 12 4.20 -2.37 -8.12
N ILE A 13 5.26 -2.47 -7.32
CA ILE A 13 5.58 -3.62 -6.49
C ILE A 13 5.60 -3.15 -5.04
N THR A 14 5.05 -3.96 -4.13
CA THR A 14 5.01 -3.65 -2.70
C THR A 14 5.42 -4.87 -1.89
N CYS A 15 5.91 -4.66 -0.67
CA CYS A 15 6.09 -5.73 0.30
C CYS A 15 4.84 -5.83 1.16
N GLN A 16 4.31 -7.04 1.29
CA GLN A 16 3.30 -7.33 2.30
C GLN A 16 3.95 -7.38 3.69
N LEU A 17 3.28 -6.78 4.67
CA LEU A 17 3.69 -6.76 6.07
C LEU A 17 2.81 -7.73 6.86
N PHE A 18 3.45 -8.57 7.66
CA PHE A 18 2.78 -9.58 8.47
C PHE A 18 3.16 -9.46 9.94
N ASN A 19 2.19 -9.68 10.83
CA ASN A 19 2.41 -9.98 12.24
C ASN A 19 1.98 -11.44 12.47
N GLY A 20 2.96 -12.35 12.59
CA GLY A 20 2.69 -13.79 12.49
C GLY A 20 2.11 -14.13 11.12
N LEU A 21 0.91 -14.74 11.10
CA LEU A 21 0.18 -15.06 9.86
C LEU A 21 -0.85 -13.99 9.46
N GLN A 22 -0.94 -12.89 10.20
CA GLN A 22 -1.89 -11.82 9.92
C GLN A 22 -1.26 -10.78 9.00
N HIS A 23 -1.84 -10.56 7.83
CA HIS A 23 -1.48 -9.42 6.98
C HIS A 23 -1.95 -8.11 7.62
N ILE A 24 -1.00 -7.22 7.91
CA ILE A 24 -1.23 -5.95 8.61
C ILE A 24 -1.06 -4.71 7.73
N GLY A 25 -0.55 -4.87 6.50
CA GLY A 25 -0.27 -3.72 5.66
C GLY A 25 0.65 -4.00 4.47
N ASN A 26 0.97 -2.94 3.74
CA ASN A 26 1.88 -2.98 2.59
C ASN A 26 2.87 -1.85 2.68
N VAL A 27 4.05 -2.00 2.08
CA VAL A 27 5.04 -0.92 1.98
C VAL A 27 5.72 -0.91 0.62
N LYS A 28 5.83 0.29 0.02
CA LYS A 28 6.68 0.58 -1.14
C LYS A 28 7.94 1.31 -0.67
N GLY A 29 9.06 1.02 -1.32
CA GLY A 29 10.37 1.62 -1.03
C GLY A 29 11.30 0.75 -0.19
N LYS A 30 10.87 -0.45 0.21
CA LYS A 30 11.71 -1.44 0.90
C LYS A 30 12.79 -2.04 -0.03
N PRO A 31 13.92 -2.53 0.51
CA PRO A 31 15.14 -2.77 -0.26
C PRO A 31 15.12 -4.13 -0.97
N TYR A 32 14.37 -4.25 -2.07
CA TYR A 32 14.69 -5.29 -3.04
C TYR A 32 15.79 -4.79 -3.96
N SER A 33 16.68 -5.70 -4.36
CA SER A 33 17.60 -5.37 -5.44
C SER A 33 16.81 -5.13 -6.72
N ARG A 34 17.26 -4.20 -7.57
CA ARG A 34 16.67 -3.97 -8.90
C ARG A 34 16.53 -5.25 -9.72
N ARG A 35 17.40 -6.24 -9.49
CA ARG A 35 17.31 -7.56 -10.11
C ARG A 35 16.06 -8.33 -9.69
N ILE A 36 15.74 -8.37 -8.39
CA ILE A 36 14.54 -9.06 -7.89
C ILE A 36 13.28 -8.37 -8.42
N GLU A 37 13.24 -7.03 -8.37
CA GLU A 37 12.11 -6.26 -8.90
C GLU A 37 11.92 -6.46 -10.40
N GLY A 38 13.01 -6.50 -11.17
CA GLY A 38 12.97 -6.80 -12.60
C GLY A 38 12.38 -8.18 -12.88
N LEU A 39 12.80 -9.21 -12.15
CA LEU A 39 12.27 -10.57 -12.31
C LEU A 39 10.78 -10.66 -11.94
N ILE A 40 10.36 -10.03 -10.83
CA ILE A 40 8.96 -9.96 -10.43
C ILE A 40 8.13 -9.26 -11.53
N ARG A 41 8.64 -8.15 -12.08
CA ARG A 41 7.99 -7.42 -13.17
C ARG A 41 7.85 -8.28 -14.42
N ASP A 42 8.91 -8.96 -14.83
CA ASP A 42 8.92 -9.82 -16.02
C ASP A 42 7.93 -10.98 -15.89
N TYR A 43 7.91 -11.66 -14.74
CA TYR A 43 6.96 -12.75 -14.47
C TYR A 43 5.52 -12.24 -14.45
N SER A 44 5.29 -11.10 -13.79
CA SER A 44 3.98 -10.47 -13.73
C SER A 44 3.47 -10.09 -15.11
N PHE A 45 4.36 -9.59 -15.98
CA PHE A 45 4.00 -9.19 -17.34
C PHE A 45 3.61 -10.40 -18.20
N LYS A 46 4.34 -11.52 -18.08
CA LYS A 46 3.96 -12.77 -18.77
C LYS A 46 2.59 -13.28 -18.36
N ILE A 47 2.29 -13.26 -17.05
CA ILE A 47 0.98 -13.66 -16.51
C ILE A 47 -0.11 -12.70 -17.03
N ALA A 48 0.13 -11.39 -16.94
CA ALA A 48 -0.81 -10.38 -17.40
C ALA A 48 -1.08 -10.45 -18.92
N GLN A 49 -0.05 -10.73 -19.72
CA GLN A 49 -0.20 -10.94 -21.17
C GLN A 49 -1.12 -12.12 -21.46
N HIS A 50 -0.91 -13.26 -20.79
CA HIS A 50 -1.77 -14.43 -20.98
C HIS A 50 -3.22 -14.13 -20.59
N MET A 51 -3.45 -13.52 -19.42
CA MET A 51 -4.79 -13.14 -18.98
C MET A 51 -5.48 -12.15 -19.94
N ARG A 52 -4.73 -11.16 -20.44
CA ARG A 52 -5.24 -10.20 -21.45
C ARG A 52 -5.61 -10.93 -22.73
N ASP A 53 -4.81 -11.89 -23.16
CA ASP A 53 -5.03 -12.65 -24.39
C ASP A 53 -6.29 -13.54 -24.28
N ASP A 54 -6.56 -14.05 -23.07
CA ASP A 54 -7.80 -14.74 -22.70
C ASP A 54 -9.01 -13.80 -22.49
N GLY A 55 -8.82 -12.49 -22.61
CA GLY A 55 -9.88 -11.48 -22.57
C GLY A 55 -10.13 -10.83 -21.21
N TYR A 56 -9.29 -11.10 -20.19
CA TYR A 56 -9.41 -10.42 -18.91
C TYR A 56 -9.07 -8.92 -19.05
N LEU A 57 -9.93 -8.07 -18.47
CA LEU A 57 -9.74 -6.62 -18.34
C LEU A 57 -9.88 -6.25 -16.86
N GLY A 58 -9.04 -5.34 -16.38
CA GLY A 58 -9.10 -4.83 -15.01
C GLY A 58 -7.80 -4.97 -14.23
N ILE A 59 -7.93 -5.00 -12.91
CA ILE A 59 -6.80 -4.99 -11.97
C ILE A 59 -6.50 -6.42 -11.54
N LEU A 60 -5.22 -6.77 -11.61
CA LEU A 60 -4.67 -7.99 -11.05
C LEU A 60 -3.51 -7.62 -10.12
N GLY A 61 -3.51 -8.23 -8.93
CA GLY A 61 -2.34 -8.29 -8.04
C GLY A 61 -1.78 -9.70 -8.07
N ILE A 62 -0.47 -9.84 -8.19
CA ILE A 62 0.20 -11.15 -8.19
C ILE A 62 1.09 -11.18 -6.97
N ASP A 63 0.84 -12.13 -6.09
CA ASP A 63 1.60 -12.28 -4.85
C ASP A 63 2.79 -13.22 -5.08
N TYR A 64 3.92 -12.84 -4.52
CA TYR A 64 5.19 -13.55 -4.67
C TYR A 64 5.79 -13.87 -3.31
N ILE A 65 6.43 -15.04 -3.21
CA ILE A 65 7.37 -15.35 -2.13
C ILE A 65 8.79 -15.26 -2.71
N VAL A 66 9.64 -14.46 -2.06
CA VAL A 66 11.06 -14.33 -2.39
C VAL A 66 11.86 -15.11 -1.35
N THR A 67 12.70 -16.02 -1.83
CA THR A 67 13.57 -16.88 -1.01
C THR A 67 15.00 -16.83 -1.54
N ASP A 68 15.93 -17.46 -0.83
CA ASP A 68 17.28 -17.73 -1.30
C ASP A 68 17.31 -18.65 -2.54
N GLN A 69 16.31 -19.53 -2.69
CA GLN A 69 16.18 -20.47 -3.81
C GLN A 69 15.53 -19.86 -5.05
N GLY A 70 14.88 -18.69 -4.93
CA GLY A 70 14.23 -18.03 -6.06
C GLY A 70 13.00 -17.22 -5.68
N ILE A 71 12.28 -16.81 -6.73
CA ILE A 71 11.09 -15.97 -6.68
C ILE A 71 9.91 -16.77 -7.23
N PHE A 72 8.88 -16.97 -6.40
CA PHE A 72 7.77 -17.85 -6.72
C PHE A 72 6.46 -17.07 -6.71
N PRO A 73 5.72 -16.97 -7.85
CA PRO A 73 4.35 -16.49 -7.83
C PRO A 73 3.46 -17.52 -7.11
N ILE A 74 2.64 -17.07 -6.17
CA ILE A 74 1.82 -17.95 -5.33
C ILE A 74 0.31 -17.73 -5.49
N GLU A 75 -0.11 -16.52 -5.86
CA GLU A 75 -1.53 -16.17 -5.96
C GLU A 75 -1.75 -15.07 -7.00
N ASN A 76 -2.88 -15.15 -7.70
CA ASN A 76 -3.38 -14.09 -8.59
C ASN A 76 -4.71 -13.56 -8.05
N ASN A 77 -4.68 -12.33 -7.54
CA ASN A 77 -5.81 -11.58 -7.05
C ASN A 77 -6.36 -10.67 -8.15
N ALA A 78 -7.24 -11.22 -9.00
CA ALA A 78 -7.89 -10.54 -10.14
C ALA A 78 -9.02 -9.57 -9.72
N ARG A 79 -8.73 -8.67 -8.78
CA ARG A 79 -9.67 -7.70 -8.18
C ARG A 79 -8.92 -6.50 -7.59
N LEU A 80 -9.67 -5.46 -7.25
CA LEU A 80 -9.18 -4.42 -6.35
C LEU A 80 -8.73 -5.02 -5.01
N ASN A 81 -7.56 -4.59 -4.54
CA ASN A 81 -7.03 -4.96 -3.23
C ASN A 81 -6.54 -3.72 -2.47
N GLY A 82 -6.15 -3.90 -1.21
CA GLY A 82 -5.75 -2.78 -0.35
C GLY A 82 -4.61 -1.94 -0.92
N SER A 83 -3.66 -2.57 -1.64
CA SER A 83 -2.56 -1.85 -2.29
C SER A 83 -3.01 -1.04 -3.52
N SER A 84 -4.06 -1.49 -4.22
CA SER A 84 -4.61 -0.76 -5.38
C SER A 84 -5.09 0.64 -5.01
N PHE A 85 -5.76 0.78 -3.85
CA PHE A 85 -6.23 2.07 -3.37
C PHE A 85 -5.09 3.04 -3.05
N ALA A 86 -3.99 2.56 -2.47
CA ALA A 86 -2.82 3.39 -2.21
C ALA A 86 -2.25 3.94 -3.53
N PHE A 87 -2.09 3.11 -4.56
CA PHE A 87 -1.64 3.58 -5.88
C PHE A 87 -2.57 4.62 -6.49
N PHE A 88 -3.90 4.45 -6.38
CA PHE A 88 -4.85 5.43 -6.90
C PHE A 88 -4.90 6.73 -6.13
N ILE A 89 -4.78 6.68 -4.80
CA ILE A 89 -4.68 7.89 -3.98
C ILE A 89 -3.42 8.66 -4.39
N LEU A 90 -2.27 7.99 -4.50
CA LEU A 90 -1.02 8.62 -4.91
C LEU A 90 -1.09 9.19 -6.33
N ASP A 91 -1.69 8.47 -7.28
CA ASP A 91 -1.90 8.96 -8.65
C ASP A 91 -2.73 10.25 -8.68
N ASN A 92 -3.80 10.32 -7.89
CA ASN A 92 -4.61 11.54 -7.78
C ASN A 92 -3.88 12.70 -7.08
N LEU A 93 -3.00 12.40 -6.12
CA LEU A 93 -2.29 13.43 -5.34
C LEU A 93 -1.06 13.98 -6.09
N PHE A 94 -0.34 13.12 -6.82
CA PHE A 94 0.95 13.43 -7.43
C PHE A 94 0.93 13.39 -8.96
N GLY A 95 -0.18 13.01 -9.59
CA GLY A 95 -0.29 12.83 -11.04
C GLY A 95 0.44 11.60 -11.57
N THR A 96 0.89 10.70 -10.68
CA THR A 96 1.54 9.44 -11.03
C THR A 96 1.35 8.38 -9.96
N SER A 97 0.89 7.19 -10.37
CA SER A 97 0.85 6.00 -9.52
C SER A 97 2.25 5.50 -9.14
N ASP A 98 3.27 5.85 -9.92
CA ASP A 98 4.67 5.55 -9.60
C ASP A 98 5.30 6.72 -8.84
N TYR A 99 4.70 7.10 -7.71
CA TYR A 99 5.30 8.05 -6.78
C TYR A 99 6.71 7.57 -6.39
N ASP A 100 7.71 8.43 -6.61
CA ASP A 100 9.15 8.13 -6.40
C ASP A 100 9.54 7.99 -4.92
N GLY A 101 8.69 8.45 -4.01
CA GLY A 101 8.91 8.30 -2.58
C GLY A 101 8.45 6.96 -2.02
N CYS A 102 8.41 6.90 -0.69
CA CYS A 102 8.00 5.72 0.06
C CYS A 102 6.57 5.85 0.56
N TRP A 103 5.88 4.73 0.70
CA TRP A 103 4.57 4.73 1.33
C TRP A 103 4.28 3.42 2.02
N LYS A 104 3.42 3.48 3.03
CA LYS A 104 3.00 2.33 3.82
C LYS A 104 1.52 2.38 4.12
N VAL A 105 0.83 1.28 3.86
CA VAL A 105 -0.54 1.07 4.30
C VAL A 105 -0.50 0.30 5.61
N LEU A 106 -1.21 0.79 6.63
CA LEU A 106 -1.39 0.11 7.90
C LEU A 106 -2.87 -0.09 8.17
N ARG A 107 -3.25 -1.33 8.52
CA ARG A 107 -4.55 -1.62 9.10
C ARG A 107 -4.40 -1.69 10.61
N LEU A 108 -4.99 -0.72 11.30
CA LEU A 108 -4.87 -0.56 12.74
C LEU A 108 -6.19 -0.87 13.44
N LYS A 109 -6.08 -1.36 14.66
CA LYS A 109 -7.18 -1.47 15.62
C LYS A 109 -6.91 -0.51 16.77
N ILE A 110 -7.76 0.48 16.93
CA ILE A 110 -7.73 1.48 18.01
C ILE A 110 -8.99 1.39 18.85
N GLU A 111 -9.08 2.22 19.89
CA GLU A 111 -10.34 2.41 20.60
C GLU A 111 -11.41 2.98 19.63
N PRO A 112 -12.65 2.43 19.61
CA PRO A 112 -13.71 2.93 18.76
C PRO A 112 -13.97 4.43 19.00
N CYS A 113 -13.90 5.24 17.94
CA CYS A 113 -14.07 6.67 18.05
C CYS A 113 -14.74 7.28 16.80
N SER A 114 -15.04 8.57 16.83
CA SER A 114 -15.51 9.29 15.65
C SER A 114 -14.34 9.61 14.70
N PHE A 115 -14.63 9.91 13.44
CA PHE A 115 -13.60 10.38 12.50
C PHE A 115 -13.00 11.73 12.94
N SER A 116 -13.79 12.64 13.53
CA SER A 116 -13.25 13.90 14.06
C SER A 116 -12.25 13.65 15.19
N THR A 117 -12.54 12.71 16.08
CA THR A 117 -11.61 12.30 17.15
C THR A 117 -10.34 11.67 16.58
N LEU A 118 -10.46 10.81 15.55
CA LEU A 118 -9.29 10.25 14.86
C LEU A 118 -8.43 11.37 14.23
N ARG A 119 -9.07 12.31 13.53
CA ARG A 119 -8.39 13.46 12.91
C ARG A 119 -7.67 14.32 13.95
N GLU A 120 -8.29 14.59 15.08
CA GLU A 120 -7.67 15.31 16.20
C GLU A 120 -6.45 14.57 16.75
N LYS A 121 -6.55 13.25 16.95
CA LYS A 121 -5.42 12.41 17.39
C LYS A 121 -4.26 12.43 16.37
N ILE A 122 -4.54 12.25 15.08
CA ILE A 122 -3.51 12.32 14.02
C ILE A 122 -2.86 13.72 13.99
N GLY A 123 -3.64 14.77 14.21
CA GLY A 123 -3.16 16.14 14.32
C GLY A 123 -2.54 16.64 13.02
N SER A 124 -1.37 17.27 13.11
CA SER A 124 -0.67 17.87 11.96
C SER A 124 -0.18 16.86 10.92
N LEU A 125 -0.09 15.57 11.27
CA LEU A 125 0.34 14.53 10.33
C LEU A 125 -0.73 14.25 9.26
N ILE A 126 -1.99 14.61 9.48
CA ILE A 126 -3.03 14.33 8.49
C ILE A 126 -2.77 15.13 7.21
N TYR A 127 -3.04 14.54 6.05
CA TYR A 127 -2.95 15.22 4.77
C TYR A 127 -3.69 16.57 4.78
N GLN A 128 -2.98 17.66 4.47
CA GLN A 128 -3.49 19.04 4.55
C GLN A 128 -3.99 19.59 3.21
N GLY A 129 -4.09 18.76 2.17
CA GLY A 129 -4.52 19.23 0.84
C GLY A 129 -3.38 19.78 -0.03
N ASN A 130 -2.14 19.77 0.46
CA ASN A 130 -0.95 20.08 -0.32
C ASN A 130 -0.24 18.77 -0.71
N GLY A 131 0.18 18.64 -1.97
CA GLY A 131 0.93 17.46 -2.46
C GLY A 131 2.35 17.35 -1.89
N THR A 132 2.61 17.86 -0.69
CA THR A 132 3.89 17.71 0.01
C THR A 132 3.90 16.38 0.77
N PRO A 133 4.94 15.54 0.64
CA PRO A 133 5.08 14.28 1.37
C PRO A 133 5.14 14.44 2.90
N ASN A 134 5.26 13.30 3.59
CA ASN A 134 5.36 13.17 5.06
C ASN A 134 4.02 13.41 5.77
N PHE A 135 2.99 12.68 5.32
CA PHE A 135 1.63 12.77 5.85
C PHE A 135 0.96 11.40 6.01
N VAL A 136 -0.19 11.43 6.67
CA VAL A 136 -1.11 10.32 6.90
C VAL A 136 -2.45 10.63 6.23
N PHE A 137 -2.95 9.68 5.44
CA PHE A 137 -4.23 9.76 4.75
C PHE A 137 -5.13 8.60 5.21
N PRO A 138 -6.16 8.85 6.03
CA PRO A 138 -7.16 7.84 6.36
C PRO A 138 -8.10 7.60 5.17
N TYR A 139 -8.26 6.34 4.74
CA TYR A 139 -9.11 6.03 3.57
C TYR A 139 -10.10 4.88 3.76
N GLU A 140 -10.04 4.14 4.87
CA GLU A 140 -11.04 3.12 5.23
C GLU A 140 -11.32 3.21 6.73
N PHE A 141 -12.53 3.58 7.11
CA PHE A 141 -12.90 3.82 8.51
C PHE A 141 -14.38 3.53 8.80
N ASP A 142 -15.04 2.73 7.96
CA ASP A 142 -16.48 2.42 8.08
C ASP A 142 -16.84 1.79 9.42
N THR A 143 -15.94 0.94 9.94
CA THR A 143 -16.10 0.26 11.23
C THR A 143 -15.35 0.96 12.37
N LEU A 144 -14.83 2.17 12.17
CA LEU A 144 -14.06 2.89 13.20
C LEU A 144 -14.91 3.15 14.45
N ARG A 145 -16.15 3.61 14.28
CA ARG A 145 -17.04 3.98 15.40
C ARG A 145 -17.48 2.80 16.25
N THR A 146 -17.57 1.61 15.66
CA THR A 146 -18.17 0.42 16.29
C THR A 146 -17.12 -0.61 16.70
N GLN A 147 -16.04 -0.74 15.93
CA GLN A 147 -15.02 -1.78 16.11
C GLN A 147 -13.60 -1.22 16.23
N GLY A 148 -13.40 0.07 15.97
CA GLY A 148 -12.09 0.71 16.07
C GLY A 148 -11.11 0.37 14.95
N TYR A 149 -11.57 -0.23 13.85
CA TYR A 149 -10.70 -0.51 12.70
C TYR A 149 -10.58 0.71 11.79
N VAL A 150 -9.34 1.00 11.40
CA VAL A 150 -9.00 2.03 10.42
C VAL A 150 -7.84 1.57 9.53
N THR A 151 -7.91 1.88 8.25
CA THR A 151 -6.79 1.75 7.32
C THR A 151 -6.23 3.14 7.00
N LEU A 152 -4.92 3.29 7.21
CA LEU A 152 -4.19 4.53 7.03
C LEU A 152 -3.11 4.33 5.96
N LEU A 153 -2.98 5.30 5.07
CA LEU A 153 -1.85 5.43 4.15
C LEU A 153 -0.86 6.45 4.73
N ILE A 154 0.38 6.04 4.93
CA ILE A 154 1.50 6.92 5.27
C ILE A 154 2.28 7.16 3.98
N VAL A 155 2.55 8.42 3.65
CA VAL A 155 3.33 8.82 2.48
C VAL A 155 4.52 9.64 2.95
N ALA A 156 5.71 9.31 2.47
CA ALA A 156 6.94 9.98 2.86
C ALA A 156 7.93 10.06 1.68
N GLU A 157 8.86 11.00 1.75
CA GLU A 157 9.86 11.19 0.69
C GLU A 157 10.87 10.03 0.61
N ASP A 158 11.17 9.38 1.74
CA ASP A 158 12.08 8.25 1.83
C ASP A 158 11.71 7.32 3.02
N LEU A 159 12.45 6.22 3.17
CA LEU A 159 12.23 5.25 4.25
C LEU A 159 12.45 5.83 5.65
N HIS A 160 13.41 6.75 5.81
CA HIS A 160 13.70 7.34 7.12
C HIS A 160 12.53 8.21 7.59
N HIS A 161 12.00 9.04 6.70
CA HIS A 161 10.81 9.84 6.97
C HIS A 161 9.56 8.98 7.13
N LEU A 162 9.44 7.88 6.38
CA LEU A 162 8.35 6.92 6.55
C LEU A 162 8.34 6.34 7.96
N GLU A 163 9.49 5.90 8.46
CA GLU A 163 9.64 5.38 9.83
C GLU A 163 9.35 6.44 10.89
N TYR A 164 9.77 7.68 10.65
CA TYR A 164 9.49 8.80 11.54
C TYR A 164 7.98 9.07 11.65
N VAL A 165 7.29 9.23 10.51
CA VAL A 165 5.85 9.50 10.48
C VAL A 165 5.07 8.33 11.08
N GLU A 166 5.48 7.09 10.82
CA GLU A 166 4.88 5.91 11.45
C GLU A 166 5.01 5.93 12.97
N LYS A 167 6.21 6.15 13.50
CA LYS A 167 6.43 6.18 14.97
C LYS A 167 5.62 7.29 15.62
N GLU A 168 5.62 8.48 15.01
CA GLU A 168 4.86 9.61 15.53
C GLU A 168 3.34 9.32 15.51
N LEU A 169 2.84 8.74 14.41
CA LEU A 169 1.43 8.33 14.29
C LEU A 169 1.04 7.29 15.34
N LEU A 170 1.82 6.21 15.49
CA LEU A 170 1.53 5.15 16.45
C LEU A 170 1.55 5.69 17.88
N SER A 171 2.49 6.57 18.21
CA SER A 171 2.54 7.26 19.50
C SER A 171 1.29 8.11 19.76
N LYS A 172 0.84 8.89 18.77
CA LYS A 172 -0.39 9.71 18.88
C LYS A 172 -1.66 8.87 19.02
N LEU A 173 -1.65 7.65 18.46
CA LEU A 173 -2.75 6.70 18.55
C LEU A 173 -2.65 5.77 19.77
N GLU A 174 -1.64 5.93 20.62
CA GLU A 174 -1.39 5.10 21.82
C GLU A 174 -1.23 3.60 21.50
N ILE A 175 -0.72 3.29 20.30
CA ILE A 175 -0.45 1.93 19.85
C ILE A 175 1.03 1.62 20.11
N ALA A 176 1.33 0.48 20.74
CA ALA A 176 2.70 0.01 20.86
C ALA A 176 3.33 -0.14 19.47
N ALA A 177 4.62 0.20 19.34
CA ALA A 177 5.34 0.08 18.08
C ALA A 177 5.17 -1.34 17.48
N LEU A 178 4.88 -1.41 16.18
CA LEU A 178 4.82 -2.67 15.46
C LEU A 178 6.26 -3.18 15.31
N ASN A 179 6.56 -4.33 15.91
CA ASN A 179 7.87 -4.99 15.80
C ASN A 179 8.16 -5.47 14.38
#